data_AF-A0A3R6Z753-F1
#
_entry.id   AF-A0A3R6Z753-F1
#
_cell.length_a   1.000
_cell.length_b   1.000
_cell.length_c   1.000
_cell.angle_alpha   90.00
_cell.angle_beta   90.00
_cell.angle_gamma   90.00
#
_symmetry.space_group_name_H-M   'P 1'
#
loop_
_entity.id
_entity.type
_entity.pdbx_description
1 polymer ?
#
loop_
_entity_poly.entity_id
_entity_poly.type
_entity_poly.pdbx_seq_one_letter_code
_entity_poly.pdbx_strand_id
1 'polypeptide(L)' 'MAGDAEAHGASFAFHCSVDSGDWNASSNEFLLRYQMADDGATLHELPCDFVVNCAGLGAPFVANSFP' A
#
# COMPACT_ATOMS: atom_id res chain seq x y z
N MET A 1 14.63 10.62 13.60
CA MET A 1 13.86 10.68 14.87
C MET A 1 12.68 9.75 14.62
N ALA A 2 12.60 8.63 15.32
CA ALA A 2 11.55 7.64 15.06
C ALA A 2 10.20 8.21 15.51
N GLY A 3 9.17 8.15 14.65
CA GLY A 3 7.80 8.45 15.07
C GLY A 3 7.29 7.42 16.09
N ASP A 4 6.21 7.73 16.81
CA ASP A 4 5.65 6.83 17.85
C ASP A 4 5.36 5.43 17.29
N ALA A 5 4.81 5.35 16.07
CA ALA A 5 4.53 4.08 15.41
C ALA A 5 5.81 3.30 15.01
N GLU A 6 6.86 3.98 14.53
CA GLU A 6 8.16 3.34 14.26
C GLU A 6 8.77 2.78 15.54
N ALA A 7 8.64 3.50 16.65
CA ALA A 7 9.12 3.04 17.96
C ALA A 7 8.39 1.78 18.46
N HIS A 8 7.19 1.51 17.94
CA HIS A 8 6.39 0.31 18.24
C HIS A 8 6.45 -0.75 17.12
N GLY A 9 7.43 -0.65 16.21
CA GLY A 9 7.73 -1.70 15.23
C GLY A 9 6.99 -1.58 13.89
N ALA A 10 6.32 -0.46 13.62
CA ALA A 10 5.74 -0.22 12.31
C ALA A 10 6.83 0.14 11.27
N SER A 11 6.67 -0.36 10.05
CA SER A 11 7.50 -0.02 8.90
C SER A 11 6.85 1.09 8.08
N PHE A 12 7.67 1.99 7.54
CA PHE A 12 7.21 3.11 6.71
C PHE A 12 7.93 3.10 5.38
N ALA A 13 7.15 3.33 4.32
CA ALA A 13 7.66 3.63 3.00
C ALA A 13 7.22 5.05 2.64
N PHE A 14 8.21 5.92 2.40
CA PHE A 14 7.97 7.28 1.89
C PHE A 14 8.26 7.31 0.39
N HIS A 15 7.72 8.32 -0.30
CA HIS A 15 7.88 8.46 -1.75
C HIS A 15 7.37 7.24 -2.54
N CYS A 16 6.31 6.61 -2.06
CA CYS A 16 5.58 5.55 -2.76
C CYS A 16 4.12 5.95 -2.99
N SER A 17 3.51 5.38 -4.01
CA SER A 17 2.07 5.51 -4.29
C SER A 17 1.43 4.15 -4.43
N VAL A 18 0.24 3.98 -3.83
CA VAL A 18 -0.61 2.81 -4.05
C VAL A 18 -1.25 2.92 -5.42
N ASP A 19 -1.13 1.87 -6.22
CA ASP A 19 -1.72 1.77 -7.55
C ASP A 19 -3.05 1.02 -7.50
N SER A 20 -3.06 -0.20 -6.96
CA SER A 20 -4.22 -1.10 -6.94
C SER A 20 -4.06 -2.17 -5.86
N GLY A 21 -5.05 -3.05 -5.71
CA GLY A 21 -4.90 -4.26 -4.92
C GLY A 21 -6.10 -5.18 -5.04
N ASP A 22 -5.87 -6.48 -4.90
CA ASP A 22 -6.92 -7.50 -5.02
C ASP A 22 -6.67 -8.70 -4.09
N TRP A 23 -7.73 -9.46 -3.83
CA TRP A 23 -7.64 -10.69 -3.06
C TRP A 23 -7.03 -11.81 -3.92
N ASN A 24 -5.89 -12.34 -3.52
CA ASN A 24 -5.29 -13.49 -4.19
C ASN A 24 -5.78 -14.79 -3.54
N ALA A 25 -6.71 -15.47 -4.21
CA ALA A 25 -7.27 -16.73 -3.74
C ALA A 25 -6.24 -17.88 -3.63
N SER A 26 -5.12 -17.81 -4.36
CA SER A 26 -4.10 -18.87 -4.34
C SER A 26 -3.19 -18.78 -3.12
N SER A 27 -2.82 -17.57 -2.71
CA SER A 27 -2.05 -17.33 -1.48
C SER A 27 -2.93 -17.10 -0.25
N ASN A 28 -4.24 -16.87 -0.44
CA ASN A 28 -5.21 -16.52 0.60
C ASN A 28 -4.82 -15.24 1.35
N GLU A 29 -4.34 -14.23 0.60
CA GLU A 29 -3.87 -12.94 1.11
C GLU A 29 -4.38 -11.79 0.23
N PHE A 30 -4.49 -10.59 0.79
CA PHE A 30 -4.70 -9.39 0.00
C PHE A 30 -3.36 -8.88 -0.54
N LEU A 31 -3.24 -8.67 -1.84
CA LEU A 31 -2.02 -8.13 -2.46
C LEU A 31 -2.20 -6.65 -2.77
N LEU A 32 -1.48 -5.80 -2.02
CA LEU A 32 -1.40 -4.37 -2.30
C LEU A 32 -0.31 -4.11 -3.33
N ARG A 33 -0.63 -3.39 -4.40
CA ARG A 33 0.32 -2.99 -5.44
C ARG A 33 0.71 -1.54 -5.30
N TYR A 34 2.01 -1.27 -5.31
CA TYR A 34 2.55 0.07 -5.14
C TYR A 34 3.74 0.33 -6.08
N GLN A 35 4.06 1.60 -6.28
CA GLN A 35 5.21 2.07 -7.06
C GLN A 35 6.08 2.97 -6.17
N MET A 36 7.40 2.94 -6.37
CA MET A 36 8.33 3.87 -5.73
C MET A 36 8.64 5.00 -6.70
N ALA A 37 8.83 6.22 -6.20
CA ALA A 37 9.07 7.38 -7.06
C ALA A 37 10.42 7.33 -7.82
N ASP A 38 11.37 6.54 -7.33
CA ASP A 38 12.75 6.49 -7.81
C ASP A 38 13.08 5.29 -8.71
N ASP A 39 12.19 4.29 -8.81
CA ASP A 39 12.41 3.07 -9.61
C ASP A 39 11.55 2.98 -10.88
N GLY A 40 10.90 4.08 -11.25
CA GLY A 40 10.12 4.22 -12.47
C GLY A 40 8.68 3.72 -12.34
N ALA A 41 8.20 2.98 -13.35
CA ALA A 41 6.85 2.42 -13.39
C ALA A 41 6.80 0.96 -12.89
N THR A 42 7.73 0.58 -12.03
CA THR A 42 7.81 -0.79 -11.51
C THR A 42 6.74 -0.99 -10.45
N LEU A 43 5.90 -2.01 -10.63
CA LEU A 43 4.90 -2.40 -9.65
C LEU A 43 5.47 -3.45 -8.69
N HIS A 44 5.35 -3.17 -7.40
CA HIS A 44 5.71 -4.07 -6.31
C HIS A 44 4.45 -4.60 -5.65
N GLU A 45 4.54 -5.81 -5.09
CA GLU A 45 3.44 -6.45 -4.37
C GLU A 45 3.79 -6.57 -2.89
N LEU A 46 2.84 -6.17 -2.04
CA LEU A 46 2.90 -6.32 -0.59
C LEU A 46 1.72 -7.16 -0.11
N PRO A 47 1.95 -8.41 0.32
CA PRO A 47 0.93 -9.21 0.97
C PRO A 47 0.51 -8.60 2.31
N CYS A 48 -0.80 -8.56 2.55
CA CYS A 48 -1.37 -8.07 3.80
C CYS A 48 -2.72 -8.74 4.10
N ASP A 49 -3.13 -8.70 5.37
CA ASP A 49 -4.43 -9.22 5.81
C ASP A 49 -5.57 -8.21 5.56
N PHE A 50 -5.25 -6.91 5.66
CA PHE A 50 -6.21 -5.82 5.57
C PHE A 50 -5.55 -4.51 5.11
N VAL A 51 -6.33 -3.69 4.41
CA VAL A 51 -5.93 -2.35 3.94
C VAL A 51 -6.84 -1.29 4.57
N VAL A 52 -6.24 -0.27 5.16
CA VAL A 52 -6.95 0.90 5.68
C VAL A 52 -6.61 2.12 4.82
N ASN A 53 -7.61 2.64 4.10
CA ASN A 53 -7.43 3.80 3.24
C ASN A 53 -7.56 5.11 4.04
N CYS A 54 -6.42 5.75 4.30
CA CYS A 54 -6.32 7.05 4.96
C CYS A 54 -5.81 8.16 4.02
N ALA A 55 -6.05 8.06 2.70
CA ALA A 55 -5.49 8.98 1.69
C ALA A 55 -6.13 10.39 1.66
N GLY A 56 -6.95 10.76 2.64
CA GLY A 56 -7.61 12.07 2.71
C GLY A 56 -8.47 12.35 1.47
N LEU A 57 -8.27 13.51 0.83
CA LEU A 57 -8.98 13.88 -0.41
C LEU A 57 -8.70 12.90 -1.57
N GLY A 58 -7.59 12.14 -1.50
CA GLY A 58 -7.24 11.09 -2.44
C GLY A 58 -8.03 9.79 -2.26
N ALA A 59 -8.75 9.62 -1.15
CA ALA A 59 -9.40 8.36 -0.79
C ALA A 59 -10.35 7.81 -1.88
N PRO A 60 -11.18 8.62 -2.56
CA PRO A 60 -12.03 8.12 -3.65
C PRO A 60 -11.24 7.56 -4.83
N PHE A 61 -10.08 8.13 -5.16
CA PHE A 61 -9.26 7.64 -6.27
C PHE A 61 -8.64 6.28 -5.95
N VAL A 62 -8.14 6.12 -4.73
CA VAL A 62 -7.60 4.83 -4.25
C VAL A 62 -8.72 3.80 -4.15
N ALA A 63 -9.89 4.15 -3.64
CA ALA A 63 -11.01 3.20 -3.56
C ALA A 63 -11.45 2.70 -4.94
N ASN A 64 -11.42 3.56 -5.96
CA ASN A 64 -11.76 3.20 -7.34
C ASN A 64 -10.67 2.42 -8.07
N SER A 65 -9.46 2.29 -7.52
CA SER A 65 -8.36 1.56 -8.15
C SER A 65 -8.28 0.09 -7.71
N PHE A 66 -9.14 -0.32 -6.78
CA PHE A 66 -9.27 -1.69 -6.30
C PHE A 66 -10.40 -2.37 -7.09
N PRO A 67 -10.13 -3.41 -7.89
CA PRO A 67 -11.14 -4.13 -8.67
C PRO A 67 -12.11 -4.97 -7.82
#